data_AF-Q38JX6-F1
#
_entry.id   AF-Q38JX6-F1
#
_cell.length_a   1.000
_cell.length_b   1.000
_cell.length_c   1.000
_cell.angle_alpha   90.00
_cell.angle_beta   90.00
_cell.angle_gamma   90.00
#
_symmetry.space_group_name_H-M   'P 1'
#
loop_
_entity.id
_entity.type
_entity.pdbx_description
1 polymer ?
#
loop_
_entity_poly.entity_id
_entity_poly.type
_entity_poly.pdbx_seq_one_letter_code
_entity_poly.pdbx_strand_id
1 'polypeptide(L)'
;DEFLARARDPFRRVSPHKIHVVASVISIISLIGIMLGVFALVVVMAVMNGFRTELLNRILGMNGHLIVQAVHSSFSDYKTLISSLESVDGIKFSLPVIEGQALVQGELSG
;
A
#
# COMPACT_ATOMS: atom_id res chain seq x y z
N ASP A 1 37.11 67.30 28.11
CA ASP A 1 37.00 66.03 27.34
C ASP A 1 36.69 64.77 28.16
N GLU A 2 36.09 64.88 29.34
CA GLU A 2 35.66 63.72 30.15
C GLU A 2 34.14 63.44 30.03
N PHE A 3 33.35 64.48 29.72
CA PHE A 3 31.89 64.39 29.56
C PHE A 3 31.45 63.62 28.30
N LEU A 4 32.29 63.56 27.26
CA LEU A 4 31.99 62.90 25.98
C LEU A 4 32.30 61.40 26.01
N ALA A 5 33.06 60.92 27.01
CA ALA A 5 33.40 59.51 27.18
C ALA A 5 32.33 58.68 27.91
N ARG A 6 31.39 59.33 28.61
CA ARG A 6 30.27 58.69 29.31
C ARG A 6 29.08 58.38 28.39
N ALA A 7 29.04 59.00 27.21
CA ALA A 7 27.97 58.85 26.22
C ALA A 7 28.22 57.74 25.18
N ARG A 8 29.11 56.77 25.48
CA ARG A 8 29.43 55.68 24.56
C ARG A 8 28.62 54.43 24.92
N ASP A 9 27.65 54.15 24.04
CA ASP A 9 26.92 52.89 23.83
C ASP A 9 25.72 52.58 24.75
N PRO A 10 24.53 53.13 24.43
CA PRO A 10 23.28 52.76 25.09
C PRO A 10 22.80 51.31 24.80
N PHE A 11 23.44 50.58 23.88
CA PHE A 11 22.94 49.27 23.40
C PHE A 11 23.68 48.03 23.92
N ARG A 12 24.55 48.17 24.93
CA ARG A 12 25.41 47.06 25.41
C ARG A 12 24.72 46.09 26.38
N ARG A 13 23.46 45.70 26.15
CA ARG A 13 22.76 44.72 27.00
C ARG A 13 21.73 43.87 26.26
N VAL A 14 22.20 43.01 25.36
CA VAL A 14 21.46 41.81 24.95
C VAL A 14 22.26 40.58 25.36
N SER A 15 21.67 39.74 26.21
CA SER A 15 22.34 38.58 26.78
C SER A 15 22.40 37.44 25.74
N PRO A 16 23.61 37.00 25.34
CA PRO A 16 23.79 36.05 24.24
C PRO A 16 23.18 34.67 24.51
N HIS A 17 22.97 34.31 25.77
CA HIS A 17 22.49 32.98 26.16
C HIS A 17 21.05 32.67 25.71
N LYS A 18 20.21 33.70 25.54
CA LYS A 18 18.79 33.52 25.18
C LYS A 18 18.60 33.07 23.73
N ILE A 19 19.52 33.42 22.85
CA ILE A 19 19.43 33.14 21.40
C ILE A 19 19.69 31.65 21.13
N HIS A 20 20.66 31.03 21.81
CA HIS A 20 20.99 29.61 21.64
C HIS A 20 19.84 28.68 22.06
N VAL A 21 19.14 29.01 23.14
CA VAL A 21 17.98 28.23 23.63
C VAL A 21 16.84 28.28 22.60
N VAL A 22 16.56 29.46 22.05
CA VAL A 22 15.51 29.62 21.03
C VAL A 22 15.85 28.85 19.75
N ALA A 23 17.10 28.92 19.29
CA ALA A 23 17.54 28.19 18.10
C ALA A 23 17.42 26.65 18.26
N SER A 24 17.84 26.11 19.40
CA SER A 24 17.76 24.67 19.69
C SER A 24 16.31 24.16 19.68
N VAL A 25 15.39 24.91 20.29
CA VAL A 25 13.96 24.56 20.32
C VAL A 25 13.36 24.51 18.92
N ILE A 26 13.68 25.50 18.07
CA ILE A 26 13.20 25.56 16.68
C ILE A 26 13.73 24.37 15.86
N SER A 27 15.01 24.02 16.03
CA SER A 27 15.61 22.86 15.33
C SER A 27 14.88 21.56 15.67
N ILE A 28 14.54 21.32 16.93
CA ILE A 28 13.83 20.11 17.36
C ILE A 28 12.42 20.08 16.77
N ILE A 29 11.68 21.20 16.84
CA ILE A 29 10.33 21.29 16.29
C ILE A 29 10.34 21.07 14.76
N SER A 30 11.32 21.66 14.06
CA SER A 30 11.48 21.50 12.62
C SER A 30 11.82 20.05 12.23
N LEU A 31 12.70 19.40 12.98
CA LEU A 31 13.05 18.00 12.77
C LEU A 31 11.82 17.09 12.90
N ILE A 32 11.01 17.29 13.95
CA ILE A 32 9.78 16.52 14.16
C ILE A 32 8.77 16.77 13.04
N GLY A 33 8.61 18.02 12.59
CA GLY A 33 7.71 18.37 11.49
C GLY A 33 8.08 17.68 10.18
N ILE A 34 9.37 17.69 9.82
CA ILE A 34 9.86 17.01 8.61
C ILE A 34 9.70 15.49 8.73
N MET A 35 10.04 14.92 9.89
CA MET A 35 9.87 13.49 10.16
C MET A 35 8.42 13.06 9.98
N LEU A 36 7.45 13.79 10.53
CA LEU A 36 6.03 13.49 10.38
C LEU A 36 5.56 13.64 8.92
N GLY A 37 6.01 14.68 8.22
CA GLY A 37 5.66 14.89 6.81
C GLY A 37 6.19 13.79 5.89
N VAL A 38 7.46 13.42 6.05
CA VAL A 38 8.07 12.33 5.28
C VAL A 38 7.44 10.99 5.65
N PHE A 39 7.18 10.76 6.93
CA PHE A 39 6.52 9.53 7.40
C PHE A 39 5.15 9.35 6.74
N ALA A 40 4.31 10.39 6.73
CA ALA A 40 3.01 10.34 6.06
C ALA A 40 3.15 10.06 4.56
N LEU A 41 4.10 10.69 3.88
CA LEU A 41 4.33 10.49 2.45
C LEU A 41 4.75 9.05 2.12
N VAL A 42 5.66 8.49 2.92
CA VAL A 42 6.11 7.10 2.77
C VAL A 42 4.95 6.12 2.98
N VAL A 43 4.11 6.33 4.00
CA VAL A 43 2.95 5.46 4.27
C VAL A 43 1.96 5.47 3.10
N VAL A 44 1.62 6.64 2.56
CA VAL A 44 0.68 6.73 1.42
C VAL A 44 1.24 6.00 0.19
N MET A 45 2.53 6.20 -0.10
CA MET A 45 3.18 5.47 -1.19
C MET A 45 3.16 3.95 -0.94
N ALA A 46 3.44 3.51 0.29
CA ALA A 46 3.42 2.10 0.66
C ALA A 46 2.02 1.47 0.50
N VAL A 47 0.98 2.15 0.96
CA VAL A 47 -0.41 1.67 0.85
C VAL A 47 -0.79 1.49 -0.62
N MET A 48 -0.56 2.50 -1.45
CA MET A 48 -0.95 2.43 -2.86
C MET A 48 -0.11 1.42 -3.64
N ASN A 49 1.19 1.33 -3.37
CA ASN A 49 2.07 0.37 -4.04
C ASN A 49 1.71 -1.07 -3.65
N GLY A 50 1.41 -1.31 -2.37
CA GLY A 50 0.93 -2.62 -1.88
C GLY A 50 -0.44 -2.99 -2.46
N PHE A 51 -1.41 -2.06 -2.41
CA PHE A 51 -2.76 -2.31 -2.92
C PHE A 51 -2.77 -2.52 -4.43
N ARG A 52 -1.97 -1.79 -5.21
CA ARG A 52 -1.90 -2.00 -6.66
C ARG A 52 -1.52 -3.43 -6.99
N THR A 53 -0.56 -3.99 -6.27
CA THR A 53 -0.09 -5.36 -6.50
C THR A 53 -1.16 -6.38 -6.12
N GLU A 54 -1.81 -6.20 -4.98
CA GLU A 54 -2.88 -7.09 -4.51
C GLU A 54 -4.14 -7.01 -5.39
N LEU A 55 -4.55 -5.82 -5.81
CA LEU A 55 -5.69 -5.61 -6.70
C LEU A 55 -5.42 -6.17 -8.09
N LEU A 56 -4.24 -5.88 -8.67
CA LEU A 56 -3.87 -6.45 -9.96
C LEU A 56 -3.75 -7.98 -9.87
N ASN A 57 -3.22 -8.54 -8.79
CA ASN A 57 -3.16 -9.99 -8.61
C ASN A 57 -4.54 -10.62 -8.40
N ARG A 58 -5.49 -9.96 -7.72
CA ARG A 58 -6.86 -10.50 -7.60
C ARG A 58 -7.67 -10.35 -8.88
N ILE A 59 -7.49 -9.25 -9.59
CA ILE A 59 -8.14 -9.03 -10.88
C ILE A 59 -7.53 -9.94 -11.95
N LEU A 60 -6.21 -10.07 -12.04
CA LEU A 60 -5.53 -10.82 -13.12
C LEU A 60 -5.15 -12.26 -12.73
N GLY A 61 -4.90 -12.53 -11.45
CA GLY A 61 -4.44 -13.84 -10.97
C GLY A 61 -5.54 -14.90 -10.85
N MET A 62 -6.81 -14.51 -10.95
CA MET A 62 -7.95 -15.43 -11.03
C MET A 62 -8.56 -15.55 -12.43
N ASN A 63 -8.08 -14.75 -13.40
CA ASN A 63 -8.43 -14.99 -14.79
C ASN A 63 -7.61 -16.20 -15.27
N GLY A 64 -8.22 -17.38 -15.26
CA GLY A 64 -7.68 -18.52 -15.99
C GLY A 64 -7.30 -18.04 -17.39
N HIS A 65 -6.02 -18.12 -17.74
CA HIS A 65 -5.50 -17.57 -19.00
C HIS A 65 -6.26 -18.10 -20.23
N LEU A 66 -6.88 -19.27 -20.08
CA LEU A 66 -7.71 -19.93 -21.07
C LEU A 66 -8.93 -20.54 -20.37
N ILE A 67 -10.12 -20.29 -20.91
CA ILE A 67 -11.37 -20.93 -20.51
C ILE A 67 -11.84 -21.79 -21.68
N VAL A 68 -11.93 -23.11 -21.47
CA VAL A 68 -12.41 -24.04 -22.49
C VAL A 68 -13.85 -24.41 -22.17
N GLN A 69 -14.78 -23.99 -23.03
CA GLN A 69 -16.21 -24.27 -22.89
C GLN A 69 -16.67 -25.18 -24.02
N ALA A 70 -17.57 -26.12 -23.72
CA ALA A 70 -18.19 -26.94 -24.72
C ALA A 70 -19.40 -26.21 -25.33
N VAL A 71 -19.43 -26.09 -26.67
CA VAL A 71 -20.39 -25.23 -27.39
C VAL A 71 -21.80 -25.83 -27.44
N HIS A 72 -21.92 -27.16 -27.43
CA HIS A 72 -23.19 -27.85 -27.70
C HIS A 72 -23.50 -29.05 -26.81
N SER A 73 -22.59 -29.49 -25.94
CA SER A 73 -22.77 -30.67 -25.07
C SER A 73 -21.98 -30.54 -23.78
N SER A 74 -22.36 -31.28 -22.74
CA SER A 74 -21.49 -31.44 -21.56
C SER A 74 -20.26 -32.26 -21.93
N PHE A 75 -19.12 -32.02 -21.29
CA PHE A 75 -17.91 -32.81 -21.51
C PHE A 75 -18.14 -34.26 -21.02
N SER A 76 -18.36 -35.21 -21.93
CA SER A 76 -18.55 -36.62 -21.53
C SER A 76 -17.29 -37.22 -20.92
N ASP A 77 -16.11 -36.84 -21.43
CA ASP A 77 -14.79 -37.32 -21.00
C ASP A 77 -13.90 -36.18 -20.51
N TYR A 78 -14.40 -35.36 -19.58
CA TYR A 78 -13.63 -34.26 -18.99
C TYR A 78 -12.27 -34.72 -18.42
N LYS A 79 -12.20 -35.94 -17.89
CA LYS A 79 -10.99 -36.49 -17.26
C LYS A 79 -9.87 -36.74 -18.27
N THR A 80 -10.20 -37.26 -19.46
CA THR A 80 -9.22 -37.50 -20.53
C THR A 80 -8.76 -36.18 -21.15
N LEU A 81 -9.67 -35.21 -21.26
CA LEU A 81 -9.36 -33.85 -21.73
C LEU A 81 -8.41 -33.11 -20.78
N ILE A 82 -8.63 -33.21 -19.46
CA ILE A 82 -7.72 -32.65 -18.45
C ILE A 82 -6.31 -33.22 -18.61
N SER A 83 -6.17 -34.55 -18.66
CA SER A 83 -4.85 -35.19 -18.82
C SER A 83 -4.16 -34.79 -20.14
N SER A 84 -4.93 -34.57 -21.20
CA SER A 84 -4.40 -34.15 -22.50
C SER A 84 -3.98 -32.68 -22.47
N LEU A 85 -4.72 -31.81 -21.80
CA LEU A 85 -4.39 -30.39 -21.63
C LEU A 85 -3.17 -30.20 -20.72
N GLU A 86 -3.05 -30.96 -19.64
CA GLU A 86 -1.89 -30.91 -18.75
C GLU A 86 -0.59 -31.39 -19.42
N SER A 87 -0.70 -32.16 -20.51
CA SER A 87 0.46 -32.59 -21.31
C SER A 87 0.97 -31.54 -22.30
N VAL A 88 0.27 -30.41 -22.47
CA VAL A 88 0.68 -29.32 -23.38
C VAL A 88 1.65 -28.39 -22.66
N ASP A 89 2.78 -28.11 -23.32
CA ASP A 89 3.82 -27.24 -22.77
C ASP A 89 3.30 -25.81 -22.55
N GLY A 90 3.49 -25.28 -21.35
CA GLY A 90 2.95 -23.99 -20.91
C GLY A 90 1.66 -24.04 -20.08
N ILE A 91 0.98 -25.19 -19.99
CA ILE A 91 -0.17 -25.36 -19.08
C ILE A 91 0.35 -25.75 -17.69
N LYS A 92 0.28 -24.80 -16.72
CA LYS A 92 0.67 -25.06 -15.32
C LYS A 92 -0.37 -25.85 -14.52
N PHE A 93 -1.65 -25.64 -14.83
CA PHE A 93 -2.75 -26.24 -14.05
C PHE A 93 -4.05 -26.20 -14.85
N SER A 94 -4.86 -27.26 -14.72
CA SER A 94 -6.20 -27.32 -15.29
C SER A 94 -7.23 -27.64 -14.20
N LEU A 95 -8.37 -26.95 -14.23
CA LEU A 95 -9.44 -27.14 -13.24
C LEU A 95 -10.78 -27.33 -13.98
N PRO A 96 -11.49 -28.45 -13.75
CA PRO A 96 -12.88 -28.56 -14.19
C PRO A 96 -13.76 -27.67 -13.31
N VAL A 97 -14.59 -26.84 -13.94
CA VAL A 97 -15.57 -25.97 -13.28
C VAL A 97 -16.96 -26.33 -13.79
N ILE A 98 -17.92 -26.47 -12.87
CA ILE A 98 -19.32 -26.71 -13.17
C ILE A 98 -20.11 -25.55 -12.55
N GLU A 99 -20.83 -24.80 -13.37
CA GLU A 99 -21.72 -23.73 -12.91
C GLU A 99 -23.16 -24.26 -12.85
N GLY A 100 -23.81 -24.11 -11.70
CA GLY A 100 -25.18 -24.55 -11.48
C GLY A 100 -25.85 -23.76 -10.37
N GLN A 101 -27.17 -23.56 -10.47
CA GLN A 101 -27.96 -22.94 -9.40
C GLN A 101 -28.27 -23.99 -8.34
N ALA A 102 -27.99 -23.67 -7.08
CA ALA A 102 -28.31 -24.50 -5.93
C ALA A 102 -29.25 -23.74 -4.97
N LEU A 103 -30.31 -24.41 -4.50
CA LEU A 103 -31.18 -23.94 -3.43
C LEU A 103 -30.85 -24.73 -2.17
N VAL A 104 -30.54 -24.03 -1.08
CA VAL A 104 -30.30 -24.63 0.23
C VAL A 104 -31.46 -24.25 1.13
N GLN A 105 -32.19 -25.25 1.62
CA GLN A 105 -33.26 -25.08 2.60
C GLN A 105 -32.80 -25.69 3.93
N GLY A 106 -32.91 -24.91 5.01
CA GLY A 106 -32.60 -25.36 6.37
C GLY A 106 -33.82 -25.17 7.27
N GLU A 107 -34.11 -26.17 8.09
CA GLU A 107 -35.18 -26.12 9.09
C GLU A 107 -34.63 -25.45 10.34
N LEU A 108 -35.08 -24.22 10.62
CA LEU A 108 -34.84 -23.57 11.90
C LEU A 108 -35.78 -24.20 12.93
N SER A 109 -35.38 -25.31 13.55
CA SER A 109 -36.03 -25.80 14.77
C SER A 109 -35.67 -24.86 15.92
N GLY A 110 -36.61 -23.99 16.28
CA GLY A 110 -36.65 -23.24 17.53
C GLY A 110 -37.69 -23.82 18.46
#